data_AF-A0A1X7M6L9-F1
#
_entry.id   AF-A0A1X7M6L9-F1
#
_cell.length_a   1.000
_cell.length_b   1.000
_cell.length_c   1.000
_cell.angle_alpha   90.00
_cell.angle_beta   90.00
_cell.angle_gamma   90.00
#
_symmetry.space_group_name_H-M   'P 1'
#
loop_
_entity.id
_entity.type
_entity.pdbx_description
1 polymer ?
#
loop_
_entity_poly.entity_id
_entity_poly.type
_entity_poly.pdbx_seq_one_letter_code
_entity_poly.pdbx_strand_id
1 'polypeptide(L)'
;MKKILLITLLLASSHALAEWEYTEKLSSGDTCYYTENSETHEVFLALGNGSPESVFDECNNNGSKIRAIDNQKKINQSKLKEFRFGGYIATSNNILGSITLACYTGSIDSDSNLVSKVERARRYHGLINLYDSDNEKITRIKNAFKFGASLRDRYPLDNGGKYRANVCNGMVRQGRL
;
A
#
# COMPACT_ATOMS: atom_id res chain seq x y z
N MET A 1 -59.04 -28.50 -13.34
CA MET A 1 -57.83 -28.10 -14.10
C MET A 1 -57.16 -26.93 -13.41
N LYS A 2 -55.95 -27.11 -12.85
CA LYS A 2 -54.99 -26.04 -12.52
C LYS A 2 -53.61 -26.70 -12.43
N LYS A 3 -52.77 -26.51 -13.46
CA LYS A 3 -51.36 -26.92 -13.47
C LYS A 3 -50.58 -25.90 -12.66
N ILE A 4 -49.97 -26.33 -11.55
CA ILE A 4 -48.99 -25.53 -10.82
C ILE A 4 -47.64 -25.76 -11.50
N LEU A 5 -47.12 -24.70 -12.12
CA LEU A 5 -45.84 -24.67 -12.79
C LEU A 5 -44.74 -24.63 -11.72
N LEU A 6 -44.06 -25.75 -11.49
CA LEU A 6 -42.90 -25.81 -10.61
C LEU A 6 -41.69 -25.27 -11.39
N ILE A 7 -41.37 -23.99 -11.21
CA ILE A 7 -40.15 -23.39 -11.75
C ILE A 7 -39.00 -23.80 -10.83
N THR A 8 -38.23 -24.79 -11.25
CA THR A 8 -36.98 -25.16 -10.61
C THR A 8 -35.96 -24.04 -10.86
N LEU A 9 -35.75 -23.18 -9.85
CA LEU A 9 -34.63 -22.24 -9.86
C LEU A 9 -33.33 -23.05 -9.74
N LEU A 10 -32.62 -23.20 -10.86
CA LEU A 10 -31.20 -23.55 -10.87
C LEU A 10 -30.44 -22.39 -10.24
N LEU A 11 -30.22 -22.46 -8.92
CA LEU A 11 -29.17 -21.70 -8.25
C LEU A 11 -27.84 -22.28 -8.72
N ALA A 12 -27.30 -21.73 -9.80
CA ALA A 12 -25.89 -21.89 -10.11
C ALA A 12 -25.13 -21.29 -8.93
N SER A 13 -24.57 -22.15 -8.08
CA SER A 13 -23.58 -21.78 -7.09
C SER A 13 -22.38 -21.20 -7.83
N SER A 14 -22.38 -19.89 -8.00
CA SER A 14 -21.17 -19.10 -8.20
C SER A 14 -20.26 -19.40 -7.02
N HIS A 15 -19.39 -20.39 -7.19
CA HIS A 15 -18.22 -20.54 -6.35
C HIS A 15 -17.44 -19.25 -6.58
N ALA A 16 -17.58 -18.31 -5.66
CA ALA A 16 -16.58 -17.29 -5.49
C ALA A 16 -15.26 -18.04 -5.40
N LEU A 17 -14.43 -17.92 -6.44
CA LEU A 17 -13.03 -18.32 -6.35
C LEU A 17 -12.51 -17.52 -5.15
N ALA A 18 -12.32 -18.18 -4.01
CA ALA A 18 -11.60 -17.58 -2.91
C ALA A 18 -10.27 -17.13 -3.51
N GLU A 19 -10.05 -15.84 -3.57
CA GLU A 19 -8.81 -15.27 -4.06
C GLU A 19 -7.77 -15.58 -2.98
N TRP A 20 -7.14 -16.75 -3.10
CA TRP A 20 -6.13 -17.19 -2.15
C TRP A 20 -4.94 -16.22 -2.21
N GLU A 21 -4.48 -15.77 -1.05
CA GLU A 21 -3.42 -14.77 -1.00
C GLU A 21 -2.07 -15.33 -1.47
N TYR A 22 -1.81 -16.63 -1.23
CA TYR A 22 -0.51 -17.25 -1.53
C TYR A 22 -0.63 -18.69 -2.04
N THR A 23 0.25 -19.05 -2.97
CA THR A 23 0.38 -20.41 -3.48
C THR A 23 1.84 -20.87 -3.50
N GLU A 24 2.06 -22.15 -3.21
CA GLU A 24 3.35 -22.83 -3.38
C GLU A 24 3.14 -24.07 -4.24
N LYS A 25 3.94 -24.22 -5.29
CA LYS A 25 3.90 -25.40 -6.13
C LYS A 25 4.88 -26.45 -5.61
N LEU A 26 4.36 -27.63 -5.28
CA LEU A 26 5.14 -28.76 -4.77
C LEU A 26 5.84 -29.51 -5.90
N SER A 27 6.83 -30.34 -5.52
CA SER A 27 7.56 -31.19 -6.47
C SER A 27 6.68 -32.28 -7.09
N SER A 28 5.61 -32.68 -6.39
CA SER A 28 4.56 -33.58 -6.90
C SER A 28 3.71 -32.97 -8.02
N GLY A 29 3.78 -31.64 -8.20
CA GLY A 29 2.89 -30.89 -9.10
C GLY A 29 1.67 -30.29 -8.40
N ASP A 30 1.41 -30.66 -7.15
CA ASP A 30 0.33 -30.10 -6.33
C ASP A 30 0.61 -28.64 -5.94
N THR A 31 -0.42 -27.95 -5.46
CA THR A 31 -0.31 -26.56 -5.00
C THR A 31 -0.84 -26.42 -3.59
N CYS A 32 -0.01 -25.93 -2.68
CA CYS A 32 -0.44 -25.50 -1.36
C CYS A 32 -1.01 -24.08 -1.46
N TYR A 33 -2.14 -23.84 -0.82
CA TYR A 33 -2.78 -22.53 -0.74
C TYR A 33 -2.68 -22.02 0.69
N TYR A 34 -2.30 -20.77 0.86
CA TYR A 34 -2.19 -20.17 2.19
C TYR A 34 -2.94 -18.83 2.26
N THR A 35 -3.33 -18.48 3.48
CA THR A 35 -3.92 -17.19 3.83
C THR A 35 -3.18 -16.62 5.03
N GLU A 36 -3.13 -15.30 5.15
CA GLU A 36 -2.55 -14.61 6.28
C GLU A 36 -3.65 -14.08 7.20
N ASN A 37 -3.43 -14.22 8.51
CA ASN A 37 -4.20 -13.46 9.47
C ASN A 37 -3.75 -11.99 9.42
N SER A 38 -4.67 -11.10 9.06
CA SER A 38 -4.41 -9.67 8.90
C SER A 38 -3.98 -8.94 10.19
N GLU A 39 -4.22 -9.52 11.35
CA GLU A 39 -3.83 -8.97 12.66
C GLU A 39 -2.49 -9.53 13.15
N THR A 40 -2.29 -10.84 13.05
CA THR A 40 -1.09 -11.51 13.59
C THR A 40 0.03 -11.68 12.58
N HIS A 41 -0.26 -11.49 11.29
CA HIS A 41 0.64 -11.79 10.18
C HIS A 41 1.09 -13.26 10.12
N GLU A 42 0.35 -14.16 10.78
CA GLU A 42 0.61 -15.58 10.72
C GLU A 42 0.00 -16.20 9.46
N VAL A 43 0.73 -17.12 8.85
CA VAL A 43 0.32 -17.80 7.62
C VAL A 43 -0.31 -19.15 7.95
N PHE A 44 -1.53 -19.36 7.47
CA PHE A 44 -2.32 -20.56 7.66
C PHE A 44 -2.52 -21.31 6.35
N LEU A 45 -2.51 -22.64 6.43
CA LEU A 45 -2.79 -23.51 5.30
C LEU A 45 -4.29 -23.53 5.01
N ALA A 46 -4.67 -23.19 3.78
CA ALA A 46 -6.03 -23.16 3.28
C ALA A 46 -6.29 -24.36 2.36
N LEU A 47 -6.14 -25.59 2.87
CA LEU A 47 -6.54 -26.79 2.14
C LEU A 47 -8.01 -27.12 2.43
N GLY A 48 -8.77 -27.44 1.38
CA GLY A 48 -10.10 -28.04 1.52
C GLY A 48 -10.02 -29.53 1.85
N ASN A 49 -11.10 -30.10 2.41
CA ASN A 49 -11.23 -31.51 2.85
C ASN A 49 -10.98 -32.61 1.78
N GLY A 50 -10.55 -32.26 0.56
CA GLY A 50 -10.36 -33.19 -0.56
C GLY A 50 -8.90 -33.52 -0.90
N SER A 51 -7.91 -32.94 -0.22
CA SER A 51 -6.50 -33.19 -0.52
C SER A 51 -6.01 -34.50 0.11
N PRO A 52 -5.16 -35.29 -0.58
CA PRO A 52 -4.52 -36.46 0.01
C PRO A 52 -3.70 -36.09 1.26
N GLU A 53 -3.69 -36.97 2.27
CA GLU A 53 -3.00 -36.74 3.55
C GLU A 53 -1.50 -36.44 3.37
N SER A 54 -0.85 -37.09 2.40
CA SER A 54 0.55 -36.82 2.05
C SER A 54 0.81 -35.37 1.58
N VAL A 55 -0.15 -34.79 0.85
CA VAL A 55 -0.07 -33.40 0.39
C VAL A 55 -0.29 -32.44 1.56
N PHE A 56 -1.20 -32.81 2.47
CA PHE A 56 -1.44 -32.04 3.69
C PHE A 56 -0.17 -31.96 4.56
N ASP A 57 0.50 -33.09 4.78
CA ASP A 57 1.74 -33.13 5.58
C ASP A 57 2.87 -32.32 4.93
N GLU A 58 3.01 -32.38 3.61
CA GLU A 58 4.02 -31.59 2.88
C GLU A 58 3.72 -30.08 2.94
N CYS A 59 2.46 -29.68 2.80
CA CYS A 59 2.07 -28.28 2.91
C CYS A 59 2.13 -27.75 4.36
N ASN A 60 1.91 -28.59 5.36
CA ASN A 60 1.90 -28.20 6.77
C ASN A 60 3.30 -28.19 7.40
N ASN A 61 4.32 -28.72 6.70
CA ASN A 61 5.69 -28.71 7.20
C ASN A 61 6.25 -27.27 7.32
N ASN A 62 7.19 -27.09 8.24
CA ASN A 62 7.76 -25.77 8.53
C ASN A 62 8.51 -25.15 7.33
N GLY A 63 9.12 -25.96 6.47
CA GLY A 63 9.85 -25.48 5.29
C GLY A 63 8.93 -24.84 4.27
N SER A 64 7.77 -25.44 4.00
CA SER A 64 6.74 -24.96 3.09
C SER A 64 6.13 -23.65 3.59
N LYS A 65 5.81 -23.57 4.90
CA LYS A 65 5.36 -22.33 5.55
C LYS A 65 6.38 -21.19 5.43
N ILE A 66 7.67 -21.46 5.67
CA ILE A 66 8.73 -20.44 5.53
C ILE A 66 8.83 -19.95 4.09
N ARG A 67 8.78 -20.84 3.10
CA ARG A 67 8.82 -20.45 1.68
C ARG A 67 7.60 -19.62 1.27
N ALA A 68 6.42 -19.94 1.80
CA ALA A 68 5.21 -19.14 1.60
C ALA A 68 5.38 -17.72 2.16
N ILE A 69 5.91 -17.58 3.38
CA ILE A 69 6.23 -16.28 4.01
C ILE A 69 7.29 -15.50 3.18
N ASP A 70 8.32 -16.17 2.69
CA ASP A 70 9.35 -15.50 1.89
C ASP A 70 8.81 -15.05 0.52
N ASN A 71 7.94 -15.85 -0.10
CA ASN A 71 7.24 -15.45 -1.32
C ASN A 71 6.31 -14.26 -1.08
N GLN A 72 5.60 -14.22 0.06
CA GLN A 72 4.82 -13.07 0.48
C GLN A 72 5.69 -11.81 0.59
N LYS A 73 6.84 -11.89 1.28
CA LYS A 73 7.75 -10.74 1.38
C LYS A 73 8.18 -10.24 0.01
N LYS A 74 8.49 -11.14 -0.93
CA LYS A 74 8.85 -10.78 -2.31
C LYS A 74 7.69 -10.12 -3.06
N ILE A 75 6.46 -10.61 -2.90
CA ILE A 75 5.26 -10.01 -3.50
C ILE A 75 4.98 -8.63 -2.88
N ASN A 76 5.12 -8.48 -1.57
CA ASN A 76 4.94 -7.19 -0.89
C ASN A 76 6.02 -6.18 -1.31
N GLN A 77 7.26 -6.65 -1.53
CA GLN A 77 8.34 -5.85 -2.11
C GLN A 77 8.11 -5.51 -3.58
N SER A 78 7.47 -6.38 -4.37
CA SER A 78 7.15 -6.06 -5.77
C SER A 78 5.96 -5.11 -5.91
N LYS A 79 5.05 -5.08 -4.91
CA LYS A 79 3.95 -4.10 -4.81
C LYS A 79 4.39 -2.75 -4.24
N LEU A 80 5.64 -2.62 -3.81
CA LEU A 80 6.19 -1.40 -3.21
C LEU A 80 6.37 -0.33 -4.28
N LYS A 81 5.51 0.68 -4.24
CA LYS A 81 5.58 1.80 -5.20
C LYS A 81 6.61 2.79 -4.74
N GLU A 82 7.31 3.39 -5.70
CA GLU A 82 8.30 4.43 -5.44
C GLU A 82 8.02 5.67 -6.28
N PHE A 83 8.28 6.83 -5.68
CA PHE A 83 8.25 8.12 -6.37
C PHE A 83 9.49 8.93 -6.00
N ARG A 84 10.15 9.47 -7.02
CA ARG A 84 11.47 10.13 -6.88
C ARG A 84 11.41 11.56 -7.39
N PHE A 85 11.98 12.49 -6.63
CA PHE A 85 12.16 13.88 -7.06
C PHE A 85 13.22 14.59 -6.22
N GLY A 86 14.01 15.47 -6.85
CA GLY A 86 14.94 16.35 -6.13
C GLY A 86 15.92 15.64 -5.19
N GLY A 87 16.34 14.41 -5.53
CA GLY A 87 17.21 13.57 -4.68
C GLY A 87 16.50 12.77 -3.59
N TYR A 88 15.18 12.93 -3.43
CA TYR A 88 14.37 12.19 -2.45
C TYR A 88 13.70 10.97 -3.08
N ILE A 89 13.48 9.95 -2.25
CA ILE A 89 12.75 8.73 -2.58
C ILE A 89 11.61 8.60 -1.57
N ALA A 90 10.37 8.53 -2.08
CA ALA A 90 9.19 8.21 -1.31
C ALA A 90 8.69 6.82 -1.70
N THR A 91 8.29 6.03 -0.71
CA THR A 91 7.83 4.65 -0.90
C THR A 91 6.44 4.47 -0.29
N SER A 92 5.62 3.58 -0.85
CA SER A 92 4.24 3.34 -0.37
C SER A 92 4.14 2.77 1.05
N ASN A 93 5.24 2.27 1.62
CA ASN A 93 5.32 1.81 3.01
C ASN A 93 5.83 2.88 3.99
N ASN A 94 6.15 4.10 3.55
CA ASN A 94 6.70 5.16 4.39
C ASN A 94 5.84 6.44 4.33
N ILE A 95 4.69 6.38 4.98
CA ILE A 95 3.74 7.50 5.02
C ILE A 95 4.33 8.76 5.67
N LEU A 96 5.13 8.62 6.73
CA LEU A 96 5.74 9.76 7.41
C LEU A 96 6.73 10.50 6.49
N GLY A 97 7.49 9.75 5.69
CA GLY A 97 8.34 10.29 4.63
C GLY A 97 7.52 11.06 3.60
N SER A 98 6.42 10.49 3.11
CA SER A 98 5.53 11.15 2.16
C SER A 98 4.86 12.41 2.73
N ILE A 99 4.43 12.41 3.98
CA ILE A 99 3.85 13.58 4.67
C ILE A 99 4.90 14.69 4.78
N THR A 100 6.13 14.36 5.19
CA THR A 100 7.23 15.32 5.29
C THR A 100 7.52 15.96 3.93
N LEU A 101 7.63 15.13 2.90
CA LEU A 101 7.88 15.56 1.51
C LEU A 101 6.72 16.37 0.93
N ALA A 102 5.47 16.06 1.29
CA ALA A 102 4.30 16.82 0.88
C ALA A 102 4.28 18.22 1.51
N CYS A 103 4.56 18.31 2.82
CA CYS A 103 4.72 19.58 3.51
C CYS A 103 5.83 20.43 2.90
N TYR A 104 7.01 19.84 2.66
CA TYR A 104 8.11 20.52 2.00
C TYR A 104 7.68 21.02 0.61
N THR A 105 7.07 20.17 -0.22
CA THR A 105 6.59 20.53 -1.56
C THR A 105 5.58 21.68 -1.52
N GLY A 106 4.65 21.67 -0.56
CA GLY A 106 3.67 22.74 -0.37
C GLY A 106 4.31 24.07 0.05
N SER A 107 5.41 24.00 0.79
CA SER A 107 6.16 25.15 1.30
C SER A 107 7.07 25.84 0.28
N ILE A 108 7.24 25.27 -0.92
CA ILE A 108 8.12 25.86 -1.94
C ILE A 108 7.38 26.97 -2.69
N ASP A 109 8.06 28.09 -2.88
CA ASP A 109 7.54 29.21 -3.66
C ASP A 109 7.52 28.88 -5.15
N SER A 110 6.31 28.88 -5.69
CA SER A 110 5.99 28.51 -7.07
C SER A 110 6.50 29.48 -8.14
N ASP A 111 6.90 30.68 -7.73
CA ASP A 111 7.39 31.75 -8.60
C ASP A 111 8.91 31.98 -8.41
N SER A 112 9.57 31.09 -7.66
CA SER A 112 11.03 31.10 -7.49
C SER A 112 11.70 30.31 -8.62
N ASN A 113 12.90 30.73 -9.04
CA ASN A 113 13.70 30.09 -10.09
C ASN A 113 14.08 28.61 -9.82
N LEU A 114 13.73 28.04 -8.67
CA LEU A 114 14.15 26.71 -8.21
C LEU A 114 13.14 25.59 -8.51
N VAL A 115 11.83 25.84 -8.43
CA VAL A 115 10.77 24.82 -8.66
C VAL A 115 9.55 25.48 -9.30
N SER A 116 9.22 25.08 -10.52
CA SER A 116 8.03 25.59 -11.23
C SER A 116 6.72 25.09 -10.61
N LYS A 117 5.61 25.80 -10.87
CA LYS A 117 4.24 25.35 -10.53
C LYS A 117 3.96 23.92 -11.01
N VAL A 118 4.40 23.61 -12.24
CA VAL A 118 4.23 22.29 -12.85
C VAL A 118 4.99 21.22 -12.08
N GLU A 119 6.26 21.47 -11.74
CA GLU A 119 7.06 20.52 -10.96
C GLU A 119 6.49 20.33 -9.54
N ARG A 120 6.02 21.40 -8.90
CA ARG A 120 5.38 21.33 -7.59
C ARG A 120 4.11 20.46 -7.63
N ALA A 121 3.27 20.63 -8.66
CA ALA A 121 2.09 19.79 -8.86
C ALA A 121 2.47 18.32 -9.13
N ARG A 122 3.47 18.08 -9.98
CA ARG A 122 3.97 16.72 -10.27
C ARG A 122 4.44 16.01 -9.01
N ARG A 123 5.21 16.70 -8.15
CA ARG A 123 5.68 16.16 -6.86
C ARG A 123 4.52 15.77 -5.96
N TYR A 124 3.54 16.66 -5.81
CA TYR A 124 2.37 16.41 -4.98
C TYR A 124 1.53 15.23 -5.47
N HIS A 125 1.24 15.17 -6.78
CA HIS A 125 0.48 14.05 -7.35
C HIS A 125 1.25 12.74 -7.26
N GLY A 126 2.56 12.74 -7.49
CA GLY A 126 3.38 11.54 -7.34
C GLY A 126 3.35 10.97 -5.92
N LEU A 127 3.34 11.84 -4.89
CA LEU A 127 3.20 11.40 -3.49
C LEU A 127 1.82 10.80 -3.20
N ILE A 128 0.74 11.36 -3.77
CA ILE A 128 -0.62 10.82 -3.62
C ILE A 128 -0.73 9.45 -4.30
N ASN A 129 -0.17 9.31 -5.50
CA ASN A 129 -0.27 8.09 -6.31
C ASN A 129 0.47 6.88 -5.70
N LEU A 130 1.26 7.08 -4.65
CA LEU A 130 1.86 5.97 -3.88
C LEU A 130 0.83 5.21 -3.05
N TYR A 131 -0.30 5.83 -2.71
CA TYR A 131 -1.27 5.33 -1.73
C TYR A 131 -2.65 5.12 -2.33
N ASP A 132 -2.71 4.56 -3.55
CA ASP A 132 -3.92 4.15 -4.27
C ASP A 132 -5.16 4.02 -3.38
N SER A 133 -6.20 4.81 -3.63
CA SER A 133 -7.52 4.75 -2.96
C SER A 133 -7.54 4.74 -1.42
N ASP A 134 -6.37 4.80 -0.75
CA ASP A 134 -6.22 4.89 0.70
C ASP A 134 -6.50 6.34 1.10
N ASN A 135 -7.79 6.63 1.24
CA ASN A 135 -8.30 7.98 1.46
C ASN A 135 -7.74 8.61 2.75
N GLU A 136 -7.41 7.80 3.76
CA GLU A 136 -6.82 8.30 5.01
C GLU A 136 -5.41 8.83 4.74
N LYS A 137 -4.53 8.02 4.15
CA LYS A 137 -3.16 8.44 3.83
C LYS A 137 -3.13 9.60 2.85
N ILE A 138 -3.99 9.56 1.82
CA ILE A 138 -4.15 10.65 0.86
C ILE A 138 -4.58 11.95 1.57
N THR A 139 -5.49 11.88 2.54
CA THR A 139 -5.96 13.04 3.31
C THR A 139 -4.83 13.63 4.16
N ARG A 140 -4.01 12.79 4.80
CA ARG A 140 -2.84 13.26 5.56
C ARG A 140 -1.84 13.99 4.66
N ILE A 141 -1.54 13.43 3.48
CA ILE A 141 -0.67 14.06 2.48
C ILE A 141 -1.23 15.41 2.00
N LYS A 142 -2.54 15.46 1.71
CA LYS A 142 -3.26 16.70 1.36
C LYS A 142 -3.12 17.77 2.43
N ASN A 143 -3.34 17.39 3.69
CA ASN A 143 -3.28 18.32 4.83
C ASN A 143 -1.85 18.84 5.03
N ALA A 144 -0.85 17.96 4.95
CA ALA A 144 0.56 18.34 5.03
C ALA A 144 0.96 19.31 3.92
N PHE A 145 0.55 19.07 2.68
CA PHE A 145 0.79 19.98 1.57
C PHE A 145 0.15 21.36 1.79
N LYS A 146 -1.10 21.41 2.28
CA LYS A 146 -1.78 22.66 2.61
C LYS A 146 -1.10 23.40 3.76
N PHE A 147 -0.68 22.68 4.80
CA PHE A 147 0.08 23.25 5.91
C PHE A 147 1.39 23.86 5.41
N GLY A 148 2.13 23.14 4.56
CA GLY A 148 3.33 23.66 3.90
C GLY A 148 3.07 24.98 3.17
N ALA A 149 1.96 25.11 2.45
CA ALA A 149 1.59 26.35 1.79
C ALA A 149 1.43 27.52 2.78
N SER A 150 0.89 27.28 3.98
CA SER A 150 0.79 28.32 5.03
C SER A 150 2.14 28.79 5.58
N LEU A 151 3.21 28.01 5.41
CA LEU A 151 4.57 28.41 5.81
C LEU A 151 5.14 29.45 4.85
N ARG A 152 4.67 29.49 3.59
CA ARG A 152 5.11 30.47 2.58
C ARG A 152 4.81 31.89 3.01
N ASP A 153 3.61 32.08 3.56
CA ASP A 153 3.12 33.38 4.01
C ASP A 153 3.78 33.84 5.32
N ARG A 154 4.35 32.93 6.09
CA ARG A 154 4.88 33.19 7.44
C ARG A 154 6.39 33.30 7.52
N TYR A 155 7.11 32.62 6.64
CA TYR A 155 8.57 32.54 6.68
C TYR A 155 9.12 32.73 5.27
N PRO A 156 10.10 33.60 5.01
CA PRO A 156 10.75 33.68 3.69
C PRO A 156 11.43 32.36 3.33
N LEU A 157 11.56 32.07 2.02
CA LEU A 157 12.30 30.90 1.56
C LEU A 157 13.79 31.23 1.78
N ASP A 158 14.40 30.62 2.79
CA ASP A 158 15.84 30.64 2.95
C ASP A 158 16.51 29.93 1.76
N ASN A 159 17.83 30.10 1.59
CA ASN A 159 18.58 29.46 0.50
C ASN A 159 18.36 27.93 0.50
N GLY A 160 17.43 27.47 -0.34
CA GLY A 160 17.04 26.07 -0.47
C GLY A 160 15.88 25.58 0.41
N GLY A 161 15.16 26.45 1.14
CA GLY A 161 13.97 26.06 1.89
C GLY A 161 14.23 25.19 3.15
N LYS A 162 15.45 25.23 3.70
CA LYS A 162 15.89 24.38 4.82
C LYS A 162 15.09 24.66 6.10
N TYR A 163 14.82 25.92 6.40
CA TYR A 163 14.03 26.29 7.59
C TYR A 163 12.61 25.73 7.49
N ARG A 164 11.94 25.93 6.36
CA ARG A 164 10.57 25.41 6.13
C ARG A 164 10.56 23.87 6.18
N ALA A 165 11.59 23.20 5.64
CA ALA A 165 11.76 21.76 5.73
C ALA A 165 11.93 21.26 7.18
N ASN A 166 12.70 21.98 8.01
CA ASN A 166 12.86 21.67 9.43
C ASN A 166 11.55 21.81 10.21
N VAL A 167 10.74 22.84 9.92
CA VAL A 167 9.40 22.99 10.51
C VAL A 167 8.51 21.82 10.12
N CYS A 168 8.48 21.44 8.83
CA CYS A 168 7.73 20.27 8.38
C CYS A 168 8.13 18.99 9.12
N ASN A 169 9.44 18.71 9.23
CA ASN A 169 9.95 17.55 9.94
C ASN A 169 9.57 17.57 11.44
N GLY A 170 9.68 18.73 12.09
CA GLY A 170 9.28 18.92 13.48
C GLY A 170 7.79 18.62 13.71
N MET A 171 6.93 19.11 12.83
CA MET A 171 5.48 18.89 12.92
C MET A 171 5.09 17.41 12.71
N VAL A 172 5.76 16.70 11.80
CA VAL A 172 5.58 15.25 11.62
C VAL A 172 6.02 14.48 12.85
N ARG A 173 7.19 14.79 13.42
CA ARG A 173 7.70 14.13 14.64
C ARG A 173 6.82 14.37 15.86
N GLN A 174 6.09 15.48 15.89
CA GLN A 174 5.11 15.80 16.94
C GLN A 174 3.72 15.21 16.69
N GLY A 175 3.51 14.49 15.57
CA GLY A 175 2.20 13.91 15.22
C GLY A 175 1.14 14.96 14.83
N ARG A 176 1.56 16.16 14.42
CA ARG A 176 0.66 17.28 14.09
C ARG A 176 0.30 17.34 12.60
N LEU A 177 0.77 16.38 11.80
CA LEU A 177 0.55 16.23 10.35
C LEU A 177 0.21 14.77 9.96
#